data_AF-A0A087N5S7-F1
#
_entry.id   AF-A0A087N5S7-F1
#
_cell.length_a   1.000
_cell.length_b   1.000
_cell.length_c   1.000
_cell.angle_alpha   90.00
_cell.angle_beta   90.00
_cell.angle_gamma   90.00
#
_symmetry.space_group_name_H-M   'P 1'
#
loop_
_entity.id
_entity.type
_entity.pdbx_description
1 polymer ?
#
loop_
_entity_poly.entity_id
_entity_poly.type
_entity_poly.pdbx_seq_one_letter_code
_entity_poly.pdbx_strand_id
1 'polypeptide(L)'
;MHEVILGYMAVMSLSLVICMGYDKSQAKKHKSRIAEKTLFTLAIFGGAVGGVLGMYLFRHKTRKNKFAFGFPLLAAVQVFLVVQIWS
;
A
#
# COMPACT_ATOMS: atom_id res chain seq x y z
N MET A 1 -17.38 -16.25 -2.55
CA MET A 1 -16.59 -15.26 -3.34
C MET A 1 -16.00 -14.16 -2.46
N HIS A 2 -16.74 -13.58 -1.52
CA HIS A 2 -16.26 -12.51 -0.63
C HIS A 2 -15.01 -12.88 0.19
N GLU A 3 -14.91 -14.11 0.71
CA GLU A 3 -13.74 -14.54 1.50
C GLU A 3 -12.44 -14.61 0.67
N VAL A 4 -12.54 -14.98 -0.61
CA VAL A 4 -11.38 -15.00 -1.52
C VAL A 4 -10.87 -13.59 -1.78
N ILE A 5 -11.78 -12.62 -1.91
CA ILE A 5 -11.43 -11.21 -2.10
C ILE A 5 -10.74 -10.65 -0.86
N LEU A 6 -11.26 -10.95 0.33
CA LEU A 6 -10.63 -10.55 1.60
C LEU A 6 -9.26 -11.18 1.79
N GLY A 7 -9.11 -12.48 1.50
CA GLY A 7 -7.82 -13.17 1.53
C GLY A 7 -6.80 -12.55 0.57
N TYR A 8 -7.21 -12.26 -0.67
CA TYR A 8 -6.37 -11.60 -1.66
C TYR A 8 -5.93 -10.20 -1.22
N MET A 9 -6.85 -9.38 -0.70
CA MET A 9 -6.53 -8.06 -0.15
C MET A 9 -5.57 -8.12 1.03
N ALA A 10 -5.72 -9.11 1.91
CA ALA A 10 -4.84 -9.32 3.06
C ALA A 10 -3.40 -9.65 2.60
N VAL A 11 -3.26 -10.57 1.63
CA VAL A 11 -1.95 -10.93 1.07
C VAL A 11 -1.29 -9.73 0.39
N MET A 12 -2.02 -8.98 -0.43
CA MET A 12 -1.49 -7.79 -1.11
C MET A 12 -1.11 -6.68 -0.12
N SER A 13 -1.92 -6.48 0.92
CA SER A 13 -1.62 -5.53 1.99
C SER A 13 -0.36 -5.92 2.75
N LEU A 14 -0.21 -7.19 3.11
CA LEU A 14 0.98 -7.68 3.82
C LEU A 14 2.24 -7.53 2.94
N SER A 15 2.14 -7.88 1.66
CA SER A 15 3.22 -7.76 0.68
C SER A 15 3.71 -6.31 0.57
N LEU A 16 2.77 -5.36 0.51
CA LEU A 16 3.10 -3.94 0.42
C LEU A 16 3.72 -3.40 1.71
N VAL A 17 3.25 -3.81 2.89
CA VAL A 17 3.87 -3.48 4.19
C VAL A 17 5.32 -3.98 4.23
N ILE A 18 5.57 -5.22 3.80
CA ILE A 18 6.91 -5.80 3.75
C ILE A 18 7.81 -5.01 2.78
N CYS A 19 7.31 -4.67 1.58
CA CYS A 19 8.05 -3.83 0.63
C CYS A 19 8.42 -2.47 1.22
N MET A 20 7.51 -1.80 1.93
CA MET A 20 7.81 -0.52 2.60
C MET A 20 8.83 -0.68 3.73
N GLY A 21 8.75 -1.77 4.51
CA GLY A 21 9.74 -2.09 5.54
C GLY A 21 11.12 -2.36 4.96
N TYR A 22 11.16 -3.08 3.84
CA TYR A 22 12.39 -3.33 3.09
C TYR A 22 12.98 -2.03 2.53
N ASP A 23 12.15 -1.14 1.97
CA ASP A 23 12.58 0.19 1.50
C ASP A 23 13.27 1.00 2.61
N LYS A 24 12.72 0.96 3.84
CA LYS A 24 13.35 1.61 5.01
C LYS A 24 14.69 0.97 5.38
N SER A 25 14.80 -0.35 5.30
CA SER A 25 16.06 -1.07 5.54
C SER A 25 17.12 -0.71 4.50
N GLN A 26 16.72 -0.62 3.23
CA GLN A 26 17.60 -0.21 2.12
C GLN A 26 18.05 1.24 2.26
N ALA A 27 17.17 2.14 2.73
CA ALA A 27 17.51 3.53 3.03
C ALA A 27 18.59 3.63 4.13
N LYS A 28 18.56 2.76 5.16
CA LYS A 28 19.62 2.68 6.17
C LYS A 28 20.93 2.12 5.62
N LYS A 29 20.87 1.23 4.63
CA LYS A 29 22.04 0.59 4.00
C LYS A 29 22.61 1.38 2.82
N HIS A 30 22.13 2.61 2.56
CA HIS A 30 22.50 3.43 1.38
C HIS A 30 22.35 2.69 0.03
N LYS A 31 21.46 1.69 -0.05
CA LYS A 31 21.19 0.94 -1.29
C LYS A 31 20.05 1.58 -2.08
N SER A 32 19.86 1.15 -3.33
CA SER A 32 18.74 1.57 -4.17
C SER A 32 17.41 1.41 -3.45
N ARG A 33 16.66 2.51 -3.40
CA ARG A 33 15.30 2.56 -2.87
C ARG A 33 14.32 1.99 -3.90
N ILE A 34 13.24 1.40 -3.42
CA ILE A 34 12.17 0.90 -4.29
C ILE A 34 11.50 2.09 -4.98
N ALA A 35 11.24 1.93 -6.28
CA ALA A 35 10.55 2.95 -7.05
C ALA A 35 9.15 3.19 -6.48
N GLU A 36 8.79 4.47 -6.34
CA GLU A 36 7.48 4.90 -5.85
C GLU A 36 6.33 4.29 -6.68
N LYS A 37 6.57 4.09 -7.98
CA LYS A 37 5.64 3.45 -8.90
C LYS A 37 5.29 2.02 -8.49
N THR A 38 6.26 1.22 -8.06
CA THR A 38 6.03 -0.18 -7.66
C THR A 38 5.13 -0.28 -6.43
N LEU A 39 5.34 0.61 -5.45
CA LEU A 39 4.49 0.72 -4.26
C LEU A 39 3.06 1.13 -4.64
N PHE A 40 2.91 2.07 -5.57
CA PHE A 40 1.61 2.48 -6.10
C PHE A 40 0.92 1.36 -6.89
N THR A 41 1.64 0.60 -7.72
CA THR A 41 1.09 -0.54 -8.45
C THR A 41 0.57 -1.60 -7.48
N LEU A 42 1.36 -1.99 -6.49
CA LEU A 42 0.91 -2.93 -5.45
C LEU A 42 -0.30 -2.40 -4.66
N ALA A 43 -0.37 -1.10 -4.40
CA ALA A 43 -1.52 -0.47 -3.77
C ALA A 43 -2.79 -0.57 -4.63
N ILE A 44 -2.68 -0.30 -5.94
CA ILE A 44 -3.77 -0.43 -6.93
C ILE A 44 -4.28 -1.87 -6.99
N PHE A 45 -3.38 -2.85 -6.96
CA PHE A 45 -3.71 -4.26 -7.11
C PHE A 45 -4.37 -4.91 -5.89
N GLY A 46 -4.49 -4.24 -4.75
CA GLY A 46 -4.95 -4.93 -3.54
C GLY A 46 -4.38 -4.38 -2.24
N GLY A 47 -3.25 -3.69 -2.32
CA GLY A 47 -2.45 -3.34 -1.14
C GLY A 47 -2.74 -1.98 -0.54
N ALA A 48 -3.71 -1.19 -1.03
CA ALA A 48 -3.89 0.20 -0.58
C ALA A 48 -3.98 0.33 0.95
N VAL A 49 -4.70 -0.58 1.60
CA VAL A 49 -4.81 -0.67 3.07
C VAL A 49 -3.44 -0.91 3.72
N GLY A 50 -2.71 -1.93 3.25
CA GLY A 50 -1.32 -2.19 3.69
C GLY A 50 -0.36 -1.03 3.41
N GLY A 51 -0.66 -0.19 2.42
CA GLY A 51 0.18 0.94 2.03
C GLY A 51 0.02 2.13 2.96
N VAL A 52 -1.23 2.43 3.33
CA VAL A 52 -1.53 3.40 4.39
C VAL A 52 -0.93 2.90 5.72
N LEU A 53 -1.13 1.62 6.05
CA LEU A 53 -0.53 1.00 7.23
C LEU A 53 1.00 1.12 7.22
N GLY A 54 1.65 0.72 6.13
CA GLY A 54 3.11 0.82 5.99
C GLY A 54 3.62 2.26 6.09
N MET A 55 2.92 3.22 5.52
CA MET A 55 3.24 4.65 5.66
C MET A 55 3.25 5.08 7.13
N TYR A 56 2.21 4.72 7.89
CA TYR A 56 2.10 5.04 9.32
C TYR A 56 3.13 4.27 10.16
N LEU A 57 3.28 2.97 9.93
CA LEU A 57 4.17 2.09 10.70
C LEU A 57 5.63 2.50 10.56
N PHE A 58 6.05 2.77 9.32
CA PHE A 58 7.44 3.11 9.04
C PHE A 58 7.71 4.61 9.15
N ARG A 59 6.66 5.45 9.32
CA ARG A 59 6.69 6.92 9.19
C ARG A 59 7.50 7.34 7.96
N HIS A 60 7.37 6.57 6.88
CA HIS A 60 8.23 6.69 5.71
C HIS A 60 7.49 7.50 4.64
N LYS A 61 8.12 8.55 4.14
CA LYS A 61 7.63 9.39 3.02
C LYS A 61 6.23 10.03 3.20
N THR A 62 5.78 10.31 4.41
CA THR A 62 4.54 11.07 4.66
C THR A 62 4.57 12.50 4.12
N ARG A 63 5.74 13.08 3.87
CA ARG A 63 5.89 14.46 3.35
C ARG A 63 5.93 14.56 1.82
N LYS A 64 5.98 13.45 1.08
CA LYS A 64 5.90 13.50 -0.39
C LYS A 64 4.41 13.63 -0.75
N ASN A 65 4.00 14.77 -1.31
CA ASN A 65 2.59 15.03 -1.69
C ASN A 65 1.95 13.88 -2.46
N LYS A 66 2.73 13.21 -3.33
CA LYS A 66 2.27 12.04 -4.08
C LYS A 66 1.83 10.88 -3.18
N PHE A 67 2.56 10.58 -2.10
CA PHE A 67 2.19 9.54 -1.14
C PHE A 67 1.06 10.00 -0.21
N ALA A 68 1.14 11.25 0.26
CA ALA A 68 0.15 11.81 1.17
C ALA A 68 -1.25 11.89 0.56
N PHE A 69 -1.38 12.16 -0.74
CA PHE A 69 -2.67 12.16 -1.44
C PHE A 69 -2.97 10.85 -2.16
N GLY A 70 -1.98 10.23 -2.80
CA GLY A 70 -2.23 9.09 -3.68
C GLY A 70 -2.62 7.81 -2.94
N PHE A 71 -2.04 7.53 -1.76
CA PHE A 71 -2.45 6.38 -0.95
C PHE A 71 -3.87 6.49 -0.40
N PRO A 72 -4.29 7.59 0.24
CA PRO A 72 -5.67 7.73 0.69
C PRO A 72 -6.67 7.81 -0.47
N LEU A 73 -6.32 8.41 -1.61
CA LEU A 73 -7.17 8.38 -2.80
C LEU A 73 -7.38 6.95 -3.32
N LEU A 74 -6.30 6.17 -3.42
CA LEU A 74 -6.39 4.76 -3.82
C LEU A 74 -7.16 3.90 -2.82
N ALA A 75 -6.95 4.13 -1.53
CA ALA A 75 -7.71 3.47 -0.49
C ALA A 75 -9.21 3.81 -0.60
N ALA A 76 -9.57 5.06 -0.86
CA ALA A 76 -10.96 5.48 -1.06
C ALA A 76 -11.60 4.78 -2.28
N VAL A 77 -10.88 4.71 -3.41
CA VAL A 77 -11.35 3.99 -4.60
C VAL A 77 -11.53 2.49 -4.31
N GLN A 78 -10.60 1.88 -3.58
CA GLN A 78 -10.72 0.48 -3.19
C GLN A 78 -11.91 0.22 -2.28
N VAL A 79 -12.10 1.04 -1.24
CA VAL A 79 -13.24 0.93 -0.33
C VAL A 79 -14.55 1.07 -1.11
N PHE A 80 -14.63 2.03 -2.03
CA PHE A 80 -15.79 2.19 -2.89
C PHE A 80 -16.08 0.93 -3.73
N LEU A 81 -15.07 0.36 -4.38
CA LEU A 81 -15.22 -0.88 -5.14
C LEU A 81 -15.64 -2.07 -4.27
N VAL A 82 -15.07 -2.21 -3.07
CA VAL A 82 -15.43 -3.26 -2.13
C VAL A 82 -16.89 -3.11 -1.70
N VAL A 83 -17.33 -1.90 -1.37
CA VAL A 83 -18.73 -1.60 -1.00
C VAL A 83 -19.68 -1.96 -2.15
N GLN A 84 -19.33 -1.63 -3.40
CA GLN A 84 -20.14 -2.00 -4.57
C GLN A 84 -20.19 -3.51 -4.80
N ILE A 85 -19.12 -4.25 -4.49
CA ILE A 85 -19.10 -5.72 -4.60
C ILE A 85 -19.88 -6.40 -3.47
N TRP A 86 -20.01 -5.75 -2.32
CA TRP A 86 -20.73 -6.25 -1.16
C TRP A 86 -22.21 -5.86 -1.12
N SER A 87 -22.61 -4.83 -1.87
CA SER A 87 -23.99 -4.40 -2.05
C SER A 87 -24.70 -5.17 -3.15
#